data_AF-A0A8R1UVF7-F1
#
_entry.id   AF-A0A8R1UVF7-F1
#
_cell.length_a   1.000
_cell.length_b   1.000
_cell.length_c   1.000
_cell.angle_alpha   90.00
_cell.angle_beta   90.00
_cell.angle_gamma   90.00
#
_symmetry.space_group_name_H-M   'P 1'
#
loop_
_entity.id
_entity.type
_entity.pdbx_description
1 polymer ?
#
loop_
_entity_poly.entity_id
_entity_poly.type
_entity_poly.pdbx_seq_one_letter_code
_entity_poly.pdbx_strand_id
1 'polypeptide(L)'
;MIGIPCTILVALPSIVTLILGLLGIFVFPSIYKSIVYSILVLTHDDYEGTLGLSTQMFSKPPMINQMKFYFFNITNMDEIIYEGSQARVNEIGPYTYMESEDKRYLQFTEDGDQVFYENYKKWIYRSDLSCVNCDYNDIVTLPNAPQVGTSTALFDPLFHVTPTAKKIIAAALLLLGENAINSPSMGAVLFDGYDDALLSAAHSGIVTLISNIWNGGVNIIPIPVPDMHTMAYFNGYNNSRDESYWIHTGMNDIYKLGDIINWANESLLPSEWYPTETARMINGSDTGSFGKVGLSENDVLPMFHSYMCRSFNAVYQGKRDVEGVPSYTYGVMEDEWDTSLDKNKGFRYRNVEGVNYYPQWPNCPKWNHSNCKATPNDPIDCFTDLCNDCCNKGKVGDTFAVPPGFYPMVCYPGRRESSPFAILWSTPHFLYSPSTVVDSVVGIHPELSLHQPMVYDHEPMSGLITQVAYRAQINIPFFSNEFVMHNSHLPNAIIPIFYESSETMMTDYAYSLYRIGFVYAPIGLFWMSIAFIILSIGLSIVGCALMVKRIRLLNAQKDMFTDM
;
A
#
# COMPACT_ATOMS: atom_id res chain seq x y z
N MET A 1 -48.49 -30.96 52.79
CA MET A 1 -47.47 -30.56 51.80
C MET A 1 -48.13 -29.61 50.82
N ILE A 2 -47.79 -28.33 50.89
CA ILE A 2 -48.38 -27.27 50.05
C ILE A 2 -47.76 -27.41 48.65
N GLY A 3 -48.50 -28.03 47.72
CA GLY A 3 -48.05 -28.17 46.34
C GLY A 3 -47.99 -26.81 45.67
N ILE A 4 -46.82 -26.45 45.11
CA ILE A 4 -46.64 -25.24 44.30
C ILE A 4 -47.71 -25.26 43.19
N PRO A 5 -48.49 -24.18 42.99
CA PRO A 5 -49.50 -24.13 41.95
C PRO A 5 -48.87 -24.42 40.58
N CYS A 6 -49.44 -25.37 39.84
CA CYS A 6 -48.96 -25.76 38.50
C CYS A 6 -48.85 -24.56 37.53
N THR A 7 -49.61 -23.49 37.76
CA THR A 7 -49.53 -22.22 37.05
C THR A 7 -48.23 -21.44 37.31
N ILE A 8 -47.67 -21.50 38.52
CA ILE A 8 -46.38 -20.86 38.87
C ILE A 8 -45.21 -21.61 38.20
N LEU A 9 -45.33 -22.93 38.10
CA LEU A 9 -44.33 -23.79 37.45
C LEU A 9 -44.19 -23.54 35.94
N VAL A 10 -45.20 -23.00 35.27
CA VAL A 10 -45.16 -22.65 33.84
C VAL A 10 -44.89 -21.17 33.61
N ALA A 11 -45.38 -20.29 34.49
CA ALA A 11 -45.18 -18.85 34.37
C ALA A 11 -43.70 -18.44 34.53
N LEU A 12 -42.98 -19.05 35.49
CA LEU A 12 -41.57 -18.73 35.73
C LEU A 12 -40.68 -19.05 34.51
N PRO A 13 -40.70 -20.27 33.93
CA PRO A 13 -39.96 -20.56 32.71
C PRO A 13 -40.34 -19.68 31.52
N SER A 14 -41.63 -19.33 31.37
CA SER A 14 -42.08 -18.43 30.30
C SER A 14 -41.47 -17.04 30.41
N ILE A 15 -41.44 -16.47 31.63
CA ILE A 15 -40.83 -15.16 31.88
C ILE A 15 -39.30 -15.23 31.66
N VAL A 16 -38.63 -16.26 32.16
CA VAL A 16 -37.18 -16.41 32.00
C VAL A 16 -36.79 -16.53 30.52
N THR A 17 -37.49 -17.36 29.75
CA THR A 17 -37.24 -17.50 28.30
C THR A 17 -37.56 -16.23 27.53
N LEU A 18 -38.58 -15.46 27.93
CA LEU A 18 -38.85 -14.14 27.34
C LEU A 18 -37.69 -13.18 27.58
N ILE A 19 -37.21 -13.10 28.82
CA ILE A 19 -36.10 -12.23 29.20
C ILE A 19 -34.84 -12.62 28.42
N LEU A 20 -34.50 -13.91 28.35
CA LEU A 20 -33.35 -14.39 27.58
C LEU A 20 -33.46 -14.04 26.09
N GLY A 21 -34.64 -14.22 25.49
CA GLY A 21 -34.88 -13.85 24.09
C GLY A 21 -34.75 -12.34 23.84
N LEU A 22 -35.29 -11.50 24.74
CA LEU A 22 -35.17 -10.05 24.64
C LEU A 22 -33.73 -9.57 24.87
N LEU A 23 -33.02 -10.12 25.86
CA LEU A 23 -31.59 -9.85 26.06
C LEU A 23 -30.77 -10.26 24.83
N GLY A 24 -31.12 -11.39 24.22
CA GLY A 24 -30.51 -11.87 22.98
C GLY A 24 -30.64 -10.89 21.81
N ILE A 25 -31.79 -10.22 21.67
CA ILE A 25 -32.00 -9.25 20.58
C ILE A 25 -31.37 -7.89 20.89
N PHE A 26 -31.54 -7.38 22.12
CA PHE A 26 -31.21 -5.98 22.42
C PHE A 26 -29.83 -5.79 23.06
N VAL A 27 -29.33 -6.77 23.80
CA VAL A 27 -28.08 -6.64 24.57
C VAL A 27 -26.95 -7.43 23.91
N PHE A 28 -27.25 -8.64 23.42
CA PHE A 28 -26.23 -9.52 22.88
C PHE A 28 -25.43 -8.93 21.71
N PRO A 29 -25.99 -8.15 20.76
CA PRO A 29 -25.18 -7.55 19.69
C PRO A 29 -24.03 -6.68 20.21
N SER A 30 -24.26 -5.96 21.32
CA SER A 30 -23.22 -5.15 21.96
C SER A 30 -22.18 -6.02 22.66
N ILE A 31 -22.61 -7.09 23.35
CA ILE A 31 -21.69 -8.06 23.98
C ILE A 31 -20.83 -8.76 22.92
N TYR A 32 -21.45 -9.21 21.83
CA TYR A 32 -20.77 -9.86 20.71
C TYR A 32 -19.71 -8.94 20.11
N LYS A 33 -20.04 -7.67 19.86
CA LYS A 33 -19.08 -6.66 19.41
C LYS A 33 -17.90 -6.54 20.39
N SER A 34 -18.16 -6.46 21.70
CA SER A 34 -17.10 -6.40 22.71
C SER A 34 -16.24 -7.68 22.72
N ILE A 35 -16.82 -8.85 22.52
CA ILE A 35 -16.07 -10.12 22.41
C ILE A 35 -15.16 -10.10 21.18
N VAL A 36 -15.70 -9.71 20.01
CA VAL A 36 -14.90 -9.58 18.78
C VAL A 36 -13.72 -8.65 19.04
N TYR A 37 -13.97 -7.47 19.61
CA TYR A 37 -12.92 -6.48 19.89
C TYR A 37 -11.86 -7.02 20.84
N SER A 38 -12.25 -7.79 21.87
CA SER A 38 -11.29 -8.42 22.78
C SER A 38 -10.43 -9.50 22.12
N ILE A 39 -10.96 -10.21 21.11
CA ILE A 39 -10.22 -11.24 20.37
C ILE A 39 -9.19 -10.60 19.44
N LEU A 40 -9.46 -9.40 18.92
CA LEU A 40 -8.59 -8.70 17.98
C LEU A 40 -7.30 -8.16 18.62
N VAL A 41 -7.32 -7.87 19.92
CA VAL A 41 -6.14 -7.36 20.66
C VAL A 41 -4.95 -8.31 20.48
N LEU A 42 -3.78 -7.73 20.19
CA LEU A 42 -2.54 -8.48 20.13
C LEU A 42 -2.04 -8.72 21.56
N THR A 43 -2.00 -9.98 21.98
CA THR A 43 -1.53 -10.38 23.31
C THR A 43 -0.51 -11.51 23.24
N HIS A 44 0.27 -11.64 24.32
CA HIS A 44 0.83 -12.93 24.72
C HIS A 44 -0.24 -13.75 25.43
N ASP A 45 -0.16 -15.07 25.33
CA ASP A 45 -0.98 -15.97 26.13
C ASP A 45 -0.28 -16.19 27.48
N ASP A 46 -0.99 -15.88 28.57
CA ASP A 46 -0.45 -15.78 29.93
C ASP A 46 0.04 -17.12 30.50
N TYR A 47 -0.37 -18.25 29.91
CA TYR A 47 -0.17 -19.57 30.54
C TYR A 47 0.97 -20.43 29.95
N GLU A 48 1.47 -20.15 28.74
CA GLU A 48 2.47 -21.04 28.12
C GLU A 48 3.58 -20.32 27.32
N GLY A 49 3.64 -18.98 27.37
CA GLY A 49 4.56 -18.21 26.51
C GLY A 49 4.21 -18.32 25.02
N THR A 50 3.01 -18.78 24.71
CA THR A 50 2.42 -18.84 23.38
C THR A 50 1.84 -17.47 23.01
N LEU A 51 1.57 -17.24 21.73
CA LEU A 51 0.94 -16.01 21.25
C LEU A 51 -0.59 -16.15 21.28
N GLY A 52 -1.32 -15.08 21.58
CA GLY A 52 -2.79 -15.07 21.43
C GLY A 52 -3.21 -15.32 19.97
N LEU A 53 -4.47 -15.73 19.73
CA LEU A 53 -4.94 -16.11 18.39
C LEU A 53 -4.72 -15.01 17.33
N SER A 54 -5.13 -13.77 17.65
CA SER A 54 -4.92 -12.63 16.75
C SER A 54 -3.43 -12.38 16.51
N THR A 55 -2.60 -12.45 17.55
CA THR A 55 -1.14 -12.33 17.44
C THR A 55 -0.52 -13.43 16.57
N GLN A 56 -0.99 -14.66 16.66
CA GLN A 56 -0.52 -15.76 15.78
C GLN A 56 -0.85 -15.47 14.32
N MET A 57 -2.10 -15.08 14.03
CA MET A 57 -2.53 -14.73 12.68
C MET A 57 -1.81 -13.48 12.17
N PHE A 58 -1.57 -12.49 13.03
CA PHE A 58 -0.78 -11.31 12.68
C PHE A 58 0.67 -11.69 12.37
N SER A 59 1.29 -12.55 13.18
CA SER A 59 2.69 -12.95 12.99
C SER A 59 2.91 -13.77 11.71
N LYS A 60 1.93 -14.62 11.37
CA LYS A 60 1.92 -15.44 10.16
C LYS A 60 0.55 -15.37 9.49
N PRO A 61 0.31 -14.33 8.68
CA PRO A 61 -0.99 -14.12 8.08
C PRO A 61 -1.42 -15.28 7.21
N PRO A 62 -2.66 -15.78 7.38
CA PRO A 62 -3.18 -16.92 6.64
C PRO A 62 -3.64 -16.48 5.24
N MET A 63 -2.74 -15.85 4.49
CA MET A 63 -2.97 -15.28 3.17
C MET A 63 -2.04 -15.88 2.12
N ILE A 64 -2.49 -15.83 0.88
CA ILE A 64 -1.77 -16.23 -0.32
C ILE A 64 -1.60 -14.97 -1.15
N ASN A 65 -0.37 -14.44 -1.20
CA ASN A 65 -0.04 -13.26 -1.99
C ASN A 65 0.65 -13.69 -3.29
N GLN A 66 0.01 -13.39 -4.42
CA GLN A 66 0.54 -13.61 -5.76
C GLN A 66 0.94 -12.26 -6.37
N MET A 67 2.23 -11.98 -6.44
CA MET A 67 2.75 -10.78 -7.10
C MET A 67 3.01 -11.08 -8.57
N LYS A 68 2.27 -10.41 -9.46
CA LYS A 68 2.39 -10.57 -10.91
C LYS A 68 3.09 -9.33 -11.49
N PHE A 69 4.20 -9.54 -12.19
CA PHE A 69 4.94 -8.46 -12.86
C PHE A 69 4.67 -8.44 -14.36
N TYR A 70 4.41 -7.26 -14.89
CA TYR A 70 4.16 -7.00 -16.30
C TYR A 70 5.14 -5.95 -16.79
N PHE A 71 6.06 -6.34 -17.67
CA PHE A 71 7.11 -5.46 -18.18
C PHE A 71 6.68 -4.73 -19.44
N PHE A 72 7.16 -3.49 -19.59
CA PHE A 72 7.01 -2.68 -20.78
C PHE A 72 8.26 -2.81 -21.65
N ASN A 73 8.29 -3.83 -22.50
CA ASN A 73 9.43 -4.12 -23.36
C ASN A 73 9.53 -3.08 -24.49
N ILE A 74 10.63 -2.32 -24.53
CA ILE A 74 10.90 -1.32 -25.58
C ILE A 74 11.17 -2.01 -26.92
N THR A 75 10.49 -1.56 -27.97
CA THR A 75 10.55 -2.17 -29.32
C THR A 75 11.35 -1.35 -30.32
N ASN A 76 11.64 -0.08 -30.04
CA ASN A 76 12.33 0.85 -30.94
C ASN A 76 13.53 1.56 -30.26
N MET A 77 14.40 0.78 -29.59
CA MET A 77 15.57 1.29 -28.85
C MET A 77 16.45 2.23 -29.70
N ASP A 78 16.82 1.83 -30.92
CA ASP A 78 17.71 2.62 -31.78
C ASP A 78 17.10 3.97 -32.16
N GLU A 79 15.80 4.00 -32.50
CA GLU A 79 15.09 5.24 -32.82
C GLU A 79 15.05 6.20 -31.62
N ILE A 80 14.89 5.67 -30.40
CA ILE A 80 14.88 6.48 -29.17
C ILE A 80 16.27 7.09 -28.94
N ILE A 81 17.32 6.27 -29.01
CA ILE A 81 18.69 6.68 -28.68
C ILE A 81 19.27 7.62 -29.73
N TYR A 82 19.07 7.33 -31.01
CA TYR A 82 19.75 8.05 -32.10
C TYR A 82 18.89 9.14 -32.75
N GLU A 83 17.57 9.03 -32.71
CA GLU A 83 16.66 9.98 -33.37
C GLU A 83 15.81 10.79 -32.39
N GLY A 84 15.81 10.43 -31.11
CA GLY A 84 14.93 11.06 -30.12
C GLY A 84 13.46 10.73 -30.34
N SER A 85 13.18 9.60 -30.99
CA SER A 85 11.83 9.17 -31.28
C SER A 85 11.06 8.79 -30.02
N GLN A 86 9.74 8.90 -30.11
CA GLN A 86 8.82 8.47 -29.07
C GLN A 86 8.99 6.98 -28.78
N ALA A 87 9.01 6.61 -27.49
CA ALA A 87 9.14 5.22 -27.08
C ALA A 87 7.88 4.41 -27.42
N ARG A 88 8.08 3.20 -27.95
CA ARG A 88 7.05 2.19 -28.21
C ARG A 88 7.33 0.98 -27.35
N VAL A 89 6.40 0.67 -26.46
CA VAL A 89 6.50 -0.46 -25.54
C VAL A 89 5.46 -1.52 -25.87
N ASN A 90 5.81 -2.78 -25.60
CA ASN A 90 4.89 -3.90 -25.62
C ASN A 90 4.86 -4.55 -24.23
N GLU A 91 3.67 -4.73 -23.68
CA GLU A 91 3.50 -5.39 -22.39
C GLU A 91 3.80 -6.89 -22.50
N ILE A 92 4.62 -7.42 -21.59
CA ILE A 92 4.95 -8.84 -21.47
C ILE A 92 4.77 -9.31 -20.02
N GLY A 93 4.08 -10.42 -19.83
CA GLY A 93 3.76 -10.97 -18.51
C GLY A 93 2.44 -11.73 -18.48
N PRO A 94 1.95 -12.11 -17.29
CA PRO A 94 2.61 -11.90 -16.00
C PRO A 94 3.78 -12.86 -15.74
N TYR A 95 4.81 -12.35 -15.06
CA TYR A 95 5.79 -13.16 -14.33
C TYR A 95 5.41 -13.20 -12.86
N THR A 96 5.09 -14.39 -12.34
CA THR A 96 4.44 -14.53 -11.05
C THR A 96 5.41 -14.99 -9.96
N TYR A 97 5.42 -14.26 -8.84
CA TYR A 97 6.12 -14.62 -7.61
C TYR A 97 5.11 -14.83 -6.48
N MET A 98 5.33 -15.88 -5.70
CA MET A 98 4.62 -16.06 -4.42
C MET A 98 5.39 -15.31 -3.35
N GLU A 99 4.73 -14.35 -2.72
CA GLU A 99 5.26 -13.69 -1.52
C GLU A 99 4.77 -14.42 -0.27
N SER A 100 5.67 -14.60 0.68
CA SER A 100 5.33 -14.99 2.05
C SER A 100 5.93 -14.00 3.03
N GLU A 101 5.16 -13.60 4.04
CA GLU A 101 5.63 -12.78 5.15
C GLU A 101 5.59 -13.52 6.49
N ASP A 102 6.53 -13.18 7.38
CA ASP A 102 6.72 -13.79 8.69
C ASP A 102 7.26 -12.71 9.64
N LYS A 103 6.40 -12.19 10.52
CA LYS A 103 6.78 -11.20 11.53
C LYS A 103 7.47 -11.91 12.69
N ARG A 104 8.74 -11.57 12.91
CA ARG A 104 9.63 -12.25 13.86
C ARG A 104 10.01 -11.35 15.02
N TYR A 105 10.56 -11.99 16.05
CA TYR A 105 11.12 -11.32 17.24
C TYR A 105 10.10 -10.45 17.96
N LEU A 106 8.84 -10.92 18.08
CA LEU A 106 7.78 -10.19 18.77
C LEU A 106 8.21 -9.88 20.21
N GLN A 107 8.23 -8.60 20.58
CA GLN A 107 8.53 -8.14 21.93
C GLN A 107 7.47 -7.15 22.38
N PHE A 108 6.74 -7.48 23.43
CA PHE A 108 5.70 -6.63 23.98
C PHE A 108 6.26 -5.75 25.09
N THR A 109 5.71 -4.54 25.23
CA THR A 109 5.98 -3.68 26.39
C THR A 109 5.43 -4.29 27.68
N GLU A 110 5.94 -3.86 28.84
CA GLU A 110 5.49 -4.36 30.15
C GLU A 110 3.99 -4.16 30.39
N ASP A 111 3.41 -3.09 29.83
CA ASP A 111 1.98 -2.80 29.87
C ASP A 111 1.17 -3.49 28.76
N GLY A 112 1.84 -4.15 27.82
CA GLY A 112 1.22 -4.85 26.69
C GLY A 112 0.59 -3.95 25.63
N ASP A 113 0.75 -2.62 25.69
CA ASP A 113 0.12 -1.69 24.75
C ASP A 113 0.82 -1.63 23.39
N GLN A 114 2.10 -2.02 23.33
CA GLN A 114 2.91 -1.94 22.13
C GLN A 114 3.62 -3.26 21.88
N VAL A 115 3.83 -3.56 20.60
CA VAL A 115 4.60 -4.73 20.17
C VAL A 115 5.61 -4.32 19.11
N PHE A 116 6.85 -4.75 19.33
CA PHE A 116 7.93 -4.69 18.36
C PHE A 116 7.94 -5.95 17.50
N TYR A 117 8.26 -5.82 16.23
CA TYR A 117 8.58 -6.95 15.36
C TYR A 117 9.49 -6.54 14.20
N GLU A 118 10.05 -7.55 13.53
CA GLU A 118 10.72 -7.39 12.25
C GLU A 118 9.97 -8.23 11.20
N ASN A 119 9.57 -7.62 10.09
CA ASN A 119 8.75 -8.32 9.09
C ASN A 119 9.64 -8.92 7.98
N TYR A 120 9.81 -10.23 8.02
CA TYR A 120 10.62 -10.96 7.06
C TYR A 120 9.79 -11.39 5.87
N LYS A 121 10.32 -11.19 4.67
CA LYS A 121 9.61 -11.48 3.44
C LYS A 121 10.45 -12.31 2.48
N LYS A 122 9.77 -13.15 1.71
CA LYS A 122 10.40 -14.08 0.76
C LYS A 122 9.58 -14.18 -0.50
N TRP A 123 10.27 -14.20 -1.64
CA TRP A 123 9.68 -14.35 -2.97
C TRP A 123 10.16 -15.63 -3.63
N ILE A 124 9.22 -16.37 -4.19
CA ILE A 124 9.49 -17.61 -4.93
C ILE A 124 8.83 -17.50 -6.29
N TYR A 125 9.64 -17.49 -7.36
CA TYR A 125 9.16 -17.51 -8.73
C TYR A 125 8.33 -18.77 -9.02
N ARG A 126 7.22 -18.61 -9.75
CA ARG A 126 6.32 -19.70 -10.15
C ARG A 126 6.06 -19.63 -11.65
N SER A 127 6.77 -20.46 -12.40
CA SER A 127 6.57 -20.60 -13.85
C SER A 127 5.18 -21.12 -14.21
N ASP A 128 4.59 -21.97 -13.36
CA ASP A 128 3.24 -22.54 -13.57
C ASP A 128 2.10 -21.52 -13.39
N LEU A 129 2.37 -20.40 -12.70
CA LEU A 129 1.43 -19.29 -12.53
C LEU A 129 1.79 -18.08 -13.41
N SER A 130 2.87 -18.17 -14.19
CA SER A 130 3.29 -17.14 -15.14
C SER A 130 2.64 -17.37 -16.51
N CYS A 131 2.80 -16.42 -17.44
CA CYS A 131 2.25 -16.57 -18.78
C CYS A 131 2.85 -17.78 -19.53
N VAL A 132 2.08 -18.37 -20.47
CA VAL A 132 2.46 -19.64 -21.15
C VAL A 132 3.84 -19.58 -21.82
N ASN A 133 4.21 -18.41 -22.36
CA ASN A 133 5.46 -18.19 -23.06
C ASN A 133 6.49 -17.41 -22.22
N CYS A 134 6.26 -17.24 -20.91
CA CYS A 134 7.14 -16.51 -20.01
C CYS A 134 8.18 -17.45 -19.40
N ASP A 135 9.46 -17.17 -19.62
CA ASP A 135 10.58 -17.83 -18.96
C ASP A 135 11.31 -16.90 -18.00
N TYR A 136 11.94 -17.48 -16.98
CA TYR A 136 12.73 -16.73 -16.01
C TYR A 136 13.87 -15.92 -16.66
N ASN A 137 14.42 -16.44 -17.74
CA ASN A 137 15.56 -15.88 -18.46
C ASN A 137 15.15 -15.04 -19.67
N ASP A 138 13.85 -14.73 -19.83
CA ASP A 138 13.39 -13.86 -20.90
C ASP A 138 14.13 -12.52 -20.86
N ILE A 139 14.59 -12.07 -22.02
CA ILE A 139 15.31 -10.81 -22.16
C ILE A 139 14.30 -9.69 -22.31
N VAL A 140 14.42 -8.68 -21.46
CA VAL A 140 13.54 -7.52 -21.42
C VAL A 140 14.35 -6.26 -21.70
N THR A 141 13.92 -5.46 -22.68
CA THR A 141 14.61 -4.22 -23.08
C THR A 141 13.93 -3.04 -22.41
N LEU A 142 14.65 -2.35 -21.54
CA LEU A 142 14.10 -1.35 -20.63
C LEU A 142 15.11 -0.24 -20.29
N PRO A 143 14.65 0.86 -19.67
CA PRO A 143 15.53 1.92 -19.18
C PRO A 143 16.66 1.42 -18.25
N ASN A 144 17.90 1.82 -18.53
CA ASN A 144 19.07 1.49 -17.72
C ASN A 144 19.16 2.43 -16.49
N ALA A 145 18.70 1.94 -15.33
CA ALA A 145 18.62 2.72 -14.10
C ALA A 145 19.97 3.27 -13.59
N PRO A 146 21.06 2.49 -13.49
CA PRO A 146 22.38 3.01 -13.15
C PRO A 146 22.84 4.19 -14.02
N GLN A 147 22.68 4.06 -15.34
CA GLN A 147 23.11 5.08 -16.31
C GLN A 147 22.29 6.37 -16.18
N VAL A 148 20.95 6.24 -16.14
CA VAL A 148 20.06 7.39 -16.05
C VAL A 148 20.16 8.05 -14.68
N GLY A 149 20.23 7.25 -13.61
CA GLY A 149 20.44 7.74 -12.25
C GLY A 149 21.74 8.54 -12.14
N THR A 150 22.85 8.03 -12.67
CA THR A 150 24.12 8.78 -12.74
C THR A 150 23.96 10.06 -13.55
N SER A 151 23.25 10.01 -14.68
CA SER A 151 22.99 11.19 -15.50
C SER A 151 22.19 12.27 -14.76
N THR A 152 21.19 11.90 -13.95
CA THR A 152 20.45 12.83 -13.09
C THR A 152 21.31 13.39 -11.97
N ALA A 153 22.13 12.55 -11.32
CA ALA A 153 23.02 12.95 -10.23
C ALA A 153 24.08 13.98 -10.66
N LEU A 154 24.44 14.04 -11.95
CA LEU A 154 25.31 15.11 -12.47
C LEU A 154 24.70 16.51 -12.32
N PHE A 155 23.38 16.63 -12.20
CA PHE A 155 22.67 17.90 -12.03
C PHE A 155 22.19 18.15 -10.61
N ASP A 156 22.24 17.15 -9.72
CA ASP A 156 21.81 17.35 -8.34
C ASP A 156 22.79 18.28 -7.60
N PRO A 157 22.33 19.45 -7.11
CA PRO A 157 23.17 20.35 -6.34
C PRO A 157 23.71 19.71 -5.04
N LEU A 158 23.07 18.66 -4.52
CA LEU A 158 23.50 17.94 -3.31
C LEU A 158 24.90 17.33 -3.46
N PHE A 159 25.27 16.89 -4.66
CA PHE A 159 26.55 16.23 -4.88
C PHE A 159 27.68 17.21 -5.24
N HIS A 160 27.39 18.50 -5.47
CA HIS A 160 28.41 19.50 -5.80
C HIS A 160 29.36 19.08 -6.95
N VAL A 161 28.83 18.39 -7.97
CA VAL A 161 29.64 17.85 -9.09
C VAL A 161 30.25 18.99 -9.91
N THR A 162 31.57 19.10 -9.92
CA THR A 162 32.31 20.13 -10.68
C THR A 162 32.20 19.91 -12.19
N PRO A 163 32.32 20.97 -13.03
CA PRO A 163 32.30 20.81 -14.49
C PRO A 163 33.35 19.83 -15.04
N THR A 164 34.52 19.75 -14.39
CA THR A 164 35.57 18.79 -14.76
C THR A 164 35.13 17.35 -14.43
N ALA A 165 34.55 17.13 -13.24
CA ALA A 165 34.02 15.83 -12.85
C ALA A 165 32.90 15.37 -13.80
N LYS A 166 32.01 16.27 -14.23
CA LYS A 166 30.96 15.94 -15.23
C LYS A 166 31.55 15.39 -16.53
N LYS A 167 32.61 16.02 -17.05
CA LYS A 167 33.30 15.56 -18.27
C LYS A 167 33.98 14.21 -18.09
N ILE A 168 34.59 13.97 -16.93
CA ILE A 168 35.23 12.68 -16.61
C ILE A 168 34.18 11.57 -16.55
N ILE A 169 33.07 11.79 -15.84
CA ILE A 169 31.98 10.81 -15.72
C ILE A 169 31.37 10.54 -17.10
N ALA A 170 31.10 11.58 -17.89
CA ALA A 170 30.60 11.42 -19.25
C ALA A 170 31.54 10.60 -20.16
N ALA A 171 32.85 10.84 -20.08
CA ALA A 171 33.84 10.05 -20.81
C ALA A 171 33.89 8.59 -20.32
N ALA A 172 33.72 8.36 -19.01
CA ALA A 172 33.67 7.01 -18.45
C ALA A 172 32.43 6.25 -18.91
N LEU A 173 31.24 6.86 -18.87
CA LEU A 173 29.99 6.28 -19.39
C LEU A 173 30.15 5.86 -20.86
N LEU A 174 30.76 6.74 -21.67
CA LEU A 174 31.07 6.46 -23.07
C LEU A 174 32.02 5.26 -23.23
N LEU A 175 33.11 5.21 -22.48
CA LEU A 175 34.14 4.16 -22.59
C LEU A 175 33.65 2.80 -22.08
N LEU A 176 32.75 2.80 -21.10
CA LEU A 176 32.11 1.59 -20.57
C LEU A 176 30.99 1.07 -21.48
N GLY A 177 30.56 1.85 -22.48
CA GLY A 177 29.45 1.49 -23.35
C GLY A 177 28.08 1.59 -22.66
N GLU A 178 27.96 2.46 -21.66
CA GLU A 178 26.76 2.64 -20.86
C GLU A 178 25.68 3.41 -21.61
N ASN A 179 24.71 2.67 -22.15
CA ASN A 179 23.55 3.21 -22.85
C ASN A 179 22.37 3.45 -21.89
N ALA A 180 21.50 4.40 -22.22
CA ALA A 180 20.30 4.71 -21.45
C ALA A 180 19.22 3.60 -21.48
N ILE A 181 19.37 2.62 -22.37
CA ILE A 181 18.51 1.43 -22.48
C ILE A 181 19.43 0.20 -22.44
N ASN A 182 19.03 -0.83 -21.70
CA ASN A 182 19.71 -2.12 -21.65
C ASN A 182 18.72 -3.29 -21.78
N SER A 183 19.25 -4.49 -21.97
CA SER A 183 18.46 -5.71 -22.19
C SER A 183 18.88 -6.87 -21.25
N PRO A 184 18.66 -6.75 -19.93
CA PRO A 184 18.89 -7.82 -18.97
C PRO A 184 17.83 -8.93 -19.03
N SER A 185 18.05 -10.03 -18.29
CA SER A 185 17.02 -11.06 -18.07
C SER A 185 15.99 -10.60 -17.03
N MET A 186 14.75 -11.06 -17.18
CA MET A 186 13.61 -10.71 -16.31
C MET A 186 13.91 -10.95 -14.83
N GLY A 187 14.38 -12.16 -14.47
CA GLY A 187 14.69 -12.50 -13.08
C GLY A 187 15.77 -11.62 -12.45
N ALA A 188 16.75 -11.20 -13.25
CA ALA A 188 17.83 -10.32 -12.83
C ALA A 188 17.33 -8.88 -12.57
N VAL A 189 16.36 -8.39 -13.34
CA VAL A 189 15.79 -7.05 -13.14
C VAL A 189 15.08 -6.93 -11.79
N LEU A 190 14.37 -7.97 -11.36
CA LEU A 190 13.58 -7.93 -10.13
C LEU A 190 14.44 -8.20 -8.90
N PHE A 191 14.90 -9.44 -8.71
CA PHE A 191 15.45 -9.90 -7.42
C PHE A 191 16.92 -10.36 -7.49
N ASP A 192 17.35 -11.05 -8.56
CA ASP A 192 18.69 -11.65 -8.61
C ASP A 192 19.81 -10.63 -8.85
N GLY A 193 19.48 -9.55 -9.57
CA GLY A 193 20.43 -8.53 -10.00
C GLY A 193 21.20 -8.90 -11.27
N TYR A 194 21.47 -7.91 -12.11
CA TYR A 194 22.38 -8.03 -13.25
C TYR A 194 23.65 -7.22 -13.03
N ASP A 195 24.75 -7.68 -13.64
CA ASP A 195 26.00 -6.94 -13.65
C ASP A 195 25.88 -5.72 -14.56
N ASP A 196 26.19 -4.55 -14.02
CA ASP A 196 26.22 -3.28 -14.72
C ASP A 196 27.67 -2.77 -14.78
N ALA A 197 28.11 -2.28 -15.94
CA ALA A 197 29.53 -1.97 -16.12
C ALA A 197 29.91 -0.70 -15.34
N LEU A 198 29.00 0.25 -15.19
CA LEU A 198 29.18 1.44 -14.36
C LEU A 198 29.27 1.09 -12.88
N LEU A 199 28.34 0.29 -12.34
CA LEU A 199 28.40 -0.18 -10.95
C LEU A 199 29.68 -1.00 -10.69
N SER A 200 30.02 -1.92 -11.59
CA SER A 200 31.25 -2.72 -11.50
C SER A 200 32.50 -1.84 -11.49
N ALA A 201 32.55 -0.82 -12.35
CA ALA A 201 33.65 0.13 -12.40
C ALA A 201 33.70 1.01 -11.13
N ALA A 202 32.55 1.45 -10.62
CA ALA A 202 32.46 2.27 -9.41
C ALA A 202 32.95 1.52 -8.16
N HIS A 203 32.71 0.21 -8.08
CA HIS A 203 33.22 -0.66 -7.02
C HIS A 203 34.66 -1.14 -7.27
N SER A 204 35.20 -0.88 -8.46
CA SER A 204 36.59 -1.19 -8.78
C SER A 204 37.51 -0.08 -8.25
N GLY A 205 38.77 -0.43 -7.98
CA GLY A 205 39.81 0.53 -7.58
C GLY A 205 40.14 1.60 -8.64
N ILE A 206 39.40 1.67 -9.75
CA ILE A 206 39.61 2.67 -10.80
C ILE A 206 39.25 4.08 -10.33
N VAL A 207 38.20 4.24 -9.52
CA VAL A 207 37.78 5.56 -9.00
C VAL A 207 38.85 6.13 -8.07
N THR A 208 39.45 5.29 -7.23
CA THR A 208 40.55 5.68 -6.35
C THR A 208 41.83 5.96 -7.14
N LEU A 209 42.12 5.16 -8.18
CA LEU A 209 43.25 5.41 -9.09
C LEU A 209 43.12 6.75 -9.83
N ILE A 210 41.95 7.05 -10.39
CA ILE A 210 41.69 8.33 -11.08
C ILE A 210 41.79 9.49 -10.08
N SER A 211 41.22 9.33 -8.88
CA SER A 211 41.28 10.34 -7.81
C SER A 211 42.72 10.66 -7.38
N ASN A 212 43.59 9.65 -7.33
CA ASN A 212 45.00 9.82 -7.02
C ASN A 212 45.76 10.58 -8.12
N ILE A 213 45.47 10.30 -9.40
CA ILE A 213 46.18 10.93 -10.52
C ILE A 213 45.79 12.42 -10.69
N TRP A 214 44.51 12.75 -10.52
CA TRP A 214 43.96 14.06 -10.93
C TRP A 214 43.65 15.01 -9.78
N ASN A 215 43.58 14.54 -8.54
CA ASN A 215 43.18 15.36 -7.39
C ASN A 215 43.95 15.03 -6.11
N GLY A 216 45.14 14.45 -6.24
CA GLY A 216 46.04 14.17 -5.10
C GLY A 216 45.44 13.23 -4.04
N GLY A 217 44.50 12.37 -4.44
CA GLY A 217 43.82 11.41 -3.56
C GLY A 217 42.49 11.90 -2.98
N VAL A 218 42.06 13.12 -3.28
CA VAL A 218 40.71 13.61 -2.94
C VAL A 218 39.70 13.09 -3.96
N ASN A 219 38.57 12.56 -3.50
CA ASN A 219 37.56 11.96 -4.38
C ASN A 219 37.07 12.97 -5.43
N ILE A 220 37.19 12.60 -6.71
CA ILE A 220 36.80 13.44 -7.86
C ILE A 220 35.31 13.30 -8.19
N ILE A 221 34.72 12.17 -7.80
CA ILE A 221 33.32 11.84 -8.04
C ILE A 221 32.60 11.94 -6.68
N PRO A 222 31.96 13.08 -6.37
CA PRO A 222 31.27 13.27 -5.09
C PRO A 222 29.90 12.57 -5.03
N ILE A 223 29.53 11.83 -6.08
CA ILE A 223 28.33 10.98 -6.10
C ILE A 223 28.64 9.75 -5.25
N PRO A 224 27.85 9.44 -4.21
CA PRO A 224 28.04 8.25 -3.40
C PRO A 224 27.82 7.02 -4.26
N VAL A 225 28.77 6.08 -4.20
CA VAL A 225 28.60 4.78 -4.82
C VAL A 225 27.62 3.98 -3.95
N PRO A 226 26.50 3.49 -4.49
CA PRO A 226 25.54 2.71 -3.72
C PRO A 226 26.17 1.41 -3.22
N ASP A 227 25.74 0.89 -2.08
CA ASP A 227 26.22 -0.40 -1.55
C ASP A 227 25.55 -1.59 -2.26
N MET A 228 25.63 -1.61 -3.59
CA MET A 228 25.05 -2.64 -4.44
C MET A 228 26.05 -3.05 -5.53
N HIS A 229 26.35 -4.34 -5.62
CA HIS A 229 27.27 -4.86 -6.63
C HIS A 229 26.58 -5.22 -7.95
N THR A 230 25.27 -5.49 -7.90
CA THR A 230 24.42 -5.82 -9.05
C THR A 230 23.16 -4.96 -9.04
N MET A 231 22.62 -4.66 -10.22
CA MET A 231 21.40 -3.86 -10.35
C MET A 231 20.15 -4.73 -10.31
N ALA A 232 19.26 -4.48 -9.34
CA ALA A 232 17.90 -5.03 -9.29
C ALA A 232 16.96 -4.03 -8.59
N TYR A 233 15.68 -3.99 -8.95
CA TYR A 233 14.70 -3.11 -8.30
C TYR A 233 14.35 -3.55 -6.87
N PHE A 234 14.52 -4.84 -6.56
CA PHE A 234 14.35 -5.41 -5.22
C PHE A 234 15.66 -6.05 -4.73
N ASN A 235 16.80 -5.39 -5.00
CA ASN A 235 18.13 -5.93 -4.72
C ASN A 235 18.31 -6.31 -3.24
N GLY A 236 18.77 -7.55 -3.01
CA GLY A 236 19.01 -8.10 -1.68
C GLY A 236 17.76 -8.26 -0.81
N TYR A 237 16.57 -7.99 -1.35
CA TYR A 237 15.35 -7.94 -0.56
C TYR A 237 14.78 -9.33 -0.28
N ASN A 238 15.03 -10.29 -1.19
CA ASN A 238 14.58 -11.65 -1.01
C ASN A 238 15.17 -12.31 0.24
N ASN A 239 14.31 -12.90 1.07
CA ASN A 239 14.68 -13.51 2.35
C ASN A 239 15.35 -12.52 3.32
N SER A 240 14.95 -11.25 3.24
CA SER A 240 15.34 -10.19 4.16
C SER A 240 14.11 -9.63 4.89
N ARG A 241 14.23 -8.44 5.49
CA ARG A 241 13.18 -7.79 6.26
C ARG A 241 12.93 -6.37 5.78
N ASP A 242 11.71 -5.86 5.94
CA ASP A 242 11.36 -4.47 5.64
C ASP A 242 11.47 -3.54 6.86
N GLU A 243 12.62 -3.66 7.53
CA GLU A 243 12.98 -3.00 8.80
C GLU A 243 12.19 -3.47 10.03
N SER A 244 12.42 -2.78 11.14
CA SER A 244 11.71 -2.99 12.41
C SER A 244 10.50 -2.09 12.54
N TYR A 245 9.48 -2.58 13.24
CA TYR A 245 8.26 -1.87 13.53
C TYR A 245 7.98 -1.87 15.02
N TRP A 246 7.43 -0.76 15.50
CA TRP A 246 6.67 -0.69 16.75
C TRP A 246 5.24 -0.31 16.39
N ILE A 247 4.26 -1.08 16.86
CA ILE A 247 2.83 -0.83 16.63
C ILE A 247 2.04 -0.86 17.94
N HIS A 248 0.88 -0.24 17.95
CA HIS A 248 -0.12 -0.40 19.00
C HIS A 248 -0.83 -1.77 18.92
N THR A 249 -0.98 -2.44 20.06
CA THR A 249 -1.61 -3.78 20.17
C THR A 249 -3.13 -3.75 20.23
N GLY A 250 -3.72 -2.57 20.44
CA GLY A 250 -5.14 -2.41 20.71
C GLY A 250 -5.57 -2.69 22.15
N MET A 251 -4.61 -2.95 23.07
CA MET A 251 -4.91 -3.31 24.47
C MET A 251 -5.58 -2.15 25.24
N ASN A 252 -4.99 -0.96 25.21
CA ASN A 252 -5.58 0.21 25.87
C ASN A 252 -6.67 0.86 25.04
N ASP A 253 -6.48 0.93 23.72
CA ASP A 253 -7.42 1.51 22.77
C ASP A 253 -7.49 0.66 21.50
N ILE A 254 -8.57 -0.10 21.37
CA ILE A 254 -8.82 -0.97 20.22
C ILE A 254 -8.90 -0.20 18.88
N TYR A 255 -9.21 1.09 18.90
CA TYR A 255 -9.27 1.89 17.67
C TYR A 255 -7.90 2.24 17.11
N LYS A 256 -6.82 1.99 17.87
CA LYS A 256 -5.42 2.14 17.43
C LYS A 256 -4.75 0.83 17.04
N LEU A 257 -5.49 -0.29 17.02
CA LEU A 257 -4.92 -1.59 16.69
C LEU A 257 -4.15 -1.54 15.37
N GLY A 258 -2.87 -1.89 15.40
CA GLY A 258 -2.02 -1.94 14.22
C GLY A 258 -1.40 -0.60 13.81
N ASP A 259 -1.76 0.51 14.44
CA ASP A 259 -1.16 1.81 14.13
C ASP A 259 0.34 1.81 14.41
N ILE A 260 1.12 2.25 13.43
CA ILE A 260 2.58 2.32 13.53
C ILE A 260 2.97 3.49 14.44
N ILE A 261 3.84 3.18 15.40
CA ILE A 261 4.50 4.12 16.29
C ILE A 261 5.84 4.52 15.68
N ASN A 262 6.65 3.52 15.30
CA ASN A 262 7.95 3.72 14.65
C ASN A 262 8.14 2.68 13.54
N TRP A 263 8.78 3.10 12.46
CA TRP A 263 9.34 2.23 11.43
C TRP A 263 10.83 2.53 11.29
N ALA A 264 11.66 1.50 11.22
CA ALA A 264 13.13 1.63 11.20
C ALA A 264 13.69 2.47 12.35
N ASN A 265 13.06 2.39 13.53
CA ASN A 265 13.35 3.20 14.73
C ASN A 265 13.13 4.71 14.58
N GLU A 266 12.37 5.14 13.57
CA GLU A 266 11.99 6.53 13.35
C GLU A 266 10.46 6.67 13.39
N SER A 267 9.97 7.74 14.01
CA SER A 267 8.54 8.10 14.04
C SER A 267 8.10 8.96 12.86
N LEU A 268 9.08 9.44 12.09
CA LEU A 268 8.89 10.32 10.96
C LEU A 268 9.92 9.96 9.89
N LEU A 269 9.51 9.91 8.64
CA LEU A 269 10.42 9.68 7.53
C LEU A 269 11.50 10.79 7.45
N PRO A 270 12.61 10.53 6.76
CA PRO A 270 13.77 11.42 6.74
C PRO A 270 13.49 12.70 5.95
N SER A 271 14.10 13.81 6.37
CA SER A 271 14.02 15.09 5.65
C SER A 271 14.65 15.05 4.26
N GLU A 272 15.55 14.09 4.03
CA GLU A 272 16.22 13.87 2.75
C GLU A 272 15.25 13.28 1.71
N TRP A 273 14.19 12.59 2.16
CA TRP A 273 13.21 11.94 1.29
C TRP A 273 12.11 12.92 0.88
N TYR A 274 11.50 13.59 1.86
CA TYR A 274 10.46 14.59 1.58
C TYR A 274 10.72 15.91 2.33
N PRO A 275 10.46 17.06 1.70
CA PRO A 275 10.75 18.36 2.29
C PRO A 275 9.75 18.80 3.37
N THR A 276 8.52 18.27 3.35
CA THR A 276 7.44 18.69 4.27
C THR A 276 7.21 17.65 5.36
N GLU A 277 6.90 18.09 6.58
CA GLU A 277 6.59 17.19 7.70
C GLU A 277 5.40 16.26 7.41
N THR A 278 4.32 16.78 6.82
CA THR A 278 3.13 16.01 6.46
C THR A 278 3.46 14.82 5.55
N ALA A 279 4.29 15.03 4.53
CA ALA A 279 4.74 13.98 3.62
C ALA A 279 5.64 12.92 4.29
N ARG A 280 6.24 13.28 5.42
CA ARG A 280 7.09 12.37 6.21
C ARG A 280 6.33 11.63 7.30
N MET A 281 5.07 11.95 7.54
CA MET A 281 4.27 11.27 8.57
C MET A 281 4.06 9.80 8.20
N ILE A 282 4.27 8.94 9.20
CA ILE A 282 3.99 7.50 9.13
C ILE A 282 2.62 7.30 9.77
N ASN A 283 1.59 7.18 8.94
CA ASN A 283 0.19 7.12 9.38
C ASN A 283 -0.41 5.73 9.16
N GLY A 284 -1.19 5.28 10.14
CA GLY A 284 -1.99 4.05 10.09
C GLY A 284 -1.18 2.77 10.25
N SER A 285 -1.72 1.67 9.72
CA SER A 285 -1.12 0.33 9.82
C SER A 285 -0.14 0.02 8.68
N ASP A 286 0.63 -1.07 8.84
CA ASP A 286 1.58 -1.56 7.85
C ASP A 286 0.86 -2.09 6.61
N THR A 287 0.99 -1.40 5.48
CA THR A 287 0.37 -1.77 4.18
C THR A 287 -1.15 -2.00 4.23
N GLY A 288 -1.82 -1.44 5.24
CA GLY A 288 -3.26 -1.60 5.45
C GLY A 288 -3.65 -2.88 6.20
N SER A 289 -2.70 -3.62 6.79
CA SER A 289 -2.93 -4.90 7.48
C SER A 289 -4.09 -4.86 8.49
N PHE A 290 -4.28 -3.71 9.13
CA PHE A 290 -5.42 -3.43 10.00
C PHE A 290 -6.19 -2.21 9.52
N GLY A 291 -7.51 -2.33 9.43
CA GLY A 291 -8.43 -1.21 9.34
C GLY A 291 -9.01 -0.86 10.72
N LYS A 292 -9.59 0.33 10.83
CA LYS A 292 -10.33 0.76 12.02
C LYS A 292 -11.45 -0.25 12.34
N VAL A 293 -11.59 -0.62 13.61
CA VAL A 293 -12.71 -1.48 14.04
C VAL A 293 -14.06 -0.75 13.91
N GLY A 294 -15.10 -1.46 13.44
CA GLY A 294 -16.43 -0.90 13.25
C GLY A 294 -16.48 0.16 12.15
N LEU A 295 -16.06 -0.24 10.95
CA LEU A 295 -15.97 0.59 9.75
C LEU A 295 -17.33 1.21 9.36
N SER A 296 -17.27 2.43 8.84
CA SER A 296 -18.38 3.20 8.32
C SER A 296 -18.02 3.84 6.97
N GLU A 297 -19.03 4.13 6.16
CA GLU A 297 -18.83 4.68 4.80
C GLU A 297 -18.15 6.06 4.77
N ASN A 298 -18.00 6.73 5.92
CA ASN A 298 -17.33 8.03 6.07
C ASN A 298 -15.89 7.92 6.59
N ASP A 299 -15.42 6.71 6.91
CA ASP A 299 -14.08 6.52 7.43
C ASP A 299 -13.03 6.72 6.32
N VAL A 300 -11.87 7.22 6.74
CA VAL A 300 -10.66 7.29 5.92
C VAL A 300 -9.64 6.39 6.58
N LEU A 301 -9.07 5.46 5.83
CA LEU A 301 -8.12 4.47 6.33
C LEU A 301 -6.71 4.87 5.93
N PRO A 302 -5.92 5.48 6.83
CA PRO A 302 -4.51 5.71 6.57
C PRO A 302 -3.74 4.37 6.62
N MET A 303 -2.73 4.25 5.78
CA MET A 303 -1.80 3.12 5.79
C MET A 303 -0.42 3.55 5.33
N PHE A 304 0.61 2.97 5.92
CA PHE A 304 2.00 3.21 5.54
C PHE A 304 2.52 2.08 4.65
N HIS A 305 2.97 2.41 3.45
CA HIS A 305 3.62 1.46 2.55
C HIS A 305 5.14 1.62 2.62
N SER A 306 5.82 0.69 3.30
CA SER A 306 7.29 0.66 3.40
C SER A 306 7.97 0.51 2.03
N TYR A 307 7.35 -0.18 1.07
CA TYR A 307 7.83 -0.29 -0.32
C TYR A 307 7.90 1.03 -1.07
N MET A 308 6.98 1.94 -0.75
CA MET A 308 6.86 3.23 -1.42
C MET A 308 7.38 4.38 -0.55
N CYS A 309 7.80 4.06 0.69
CA CYS A 309 8.17 4.99 1.74
C CYS A 309 7.22 6.18 1.84
N ARG A 310 5.92 5.89 1.95
CA ARG A 310 4.87 6.91 1.99
C ARG A 310 3.62 6.34 2.65
N SER A 311 2.88 7.20 3.33
CA SER A 311 1.50 6.91 3.76
C SER A 311 0.47 7.34 2.71
N PHE A 312 -0.57 6.53 2.58
CA PHE A 312 -1.74 6.75 1.72
C PHE A 312 -3.02 6.72 2.54
N ASN A 313 -4.04 7.40 2.03
CA ASN A 313 -5.40 7.31 2.57
C ASN A 313 -6.32 6.56 1.60
N ALA A 314 -6.97 5.51 2.09
CA ALA A 314 -8.04 4.84 1.34
C ALA A 314 -9.42 5.33 1.81
N VAL A 315 -10.33 5.49 0.85
CA VAL A 315 -11.70 5.95 1.07
C VAL A 315 -12.70 4.91 0.60
N TYR A 316 -13.89 4.90 1.20
CA TYR A 316 -14.94 3.94 0.90
C TYR A 316 -15.41 4.02 -0.56
N GLN A 317 -15.53 2.86 -1.22
CA GLN A 317 -15.98 2.72 -2.60
C GLN A 317 -17.28 1.93 -2.73
N GLY A 318 -17.57 1.00 -1.80
CA GLY A 318 -18.77 0.19 -1.89
C GLY A 318 -18.79 -1.03 -0.98
N LYS A 319 -19.84 -1.83 -1.15
CA LYS A 319 -20.03 -3.12 -0.47
C LYS A 319 -19.82 -4.25 -1.45
N ARG A 320 -19.17 -5.32 -0.99
CA ARG A 320 -18.89 -6.51 -1.78
C ARG A 320 -19.01 -7.77 -0.91
N ASP A 321 -19.35 -8.90 -1.52
CA ASP A 321 -19.21 -10.21 -0.90
C ASP A 321 -17.89 -10.84 -1.37
N VAL A 322 -17.04 -11.21 -0.42
CA VAL A 322 -15.74 -11.85 -0.70
C VAL A 322 -15.79 -13.25 -0.10
N GLU A 323 -15.93 -14.26 -0.95
CA GLU A 323 -16.00 -15.68 -0.55
C GLU A 323 -17.07 -15.98 0.53
N GLY A 324 -18.19 -15.26 0.52
CA GLY A 324 -19.27 -15.36 1.50
C GLY A 324 -19.08 -14.53 2.76
N VAL A 325 -18.10 -13.61 2.79
CA VAL A 325 -17.89 -12.63 3.86
C VAL A 325 -18.33 -11.24 3.37
N PRO A 326 -19.35 -10.63 4.00
CA PRO A 326 -19.74 -9.25 3.70
C PRO A 326 -18.59 -8.29 4.02
N SER A 327 -18.20 -7.48 3.03
CA SER A 327 -17.02 -6.63 3.09
C SER A 327 -17.29 -5.22 2.58
N TYR A 328 -16.56 -4.25 3.12
CA TYR A 328 -16.50 -2.88 2.61
C TYR A 328 -15.22 -2.70 1.81
N THR A 329 -15.36 -2.18 0.60
CA THR A 329 -14.24 -1.87 -0.29
C THR A 329 -13.76 -0.45 -0.02
N TYR A 330 -12.48 -0.30 0.27
CA TYR A 330 -11.77 0.97 0.39
C TYR A 330 -10.69 1.04 -0.67
N GLY A 331 -10.50 2.20 -1.29
CA GLY A 331 -9.50 2.37 -2.34
C GLY A 331 -8.77 3.69 -2.25
N VAL A 332 -7.51 3.70 -2.71
CA VAL A 332 -6.72 4.92 -2.87
C VAL A 332 -7.09 5.55 -4.22
N MET A 333 -7.57 6.79 -4.17
CA MET A 333 -8.14 7.49 -5.31
C MET A 333 -7.12 8.41 -5.98
N GLU A 334 -7.50 8.99 -7.13
CA GLU A 334 -6.68 9.88 -7.95
C GLU A 334 -6.03 11.02 -7.14
N ASP A 335 -6.75 11.56 -6.15
CA ASP A 335 -6.30 12.67 -5.33
C ASP A 335 -5.08 12.35 -4.44
N GLU A 336 -4.81 11.08 -4.13
CA GLU A 336 -3.59 10.69 -3.39
C GLU A 336 -2.36 10.61 -4.31
N TRP A 337 -2.59 10.47 -5.62
CA TRP A 337 -1.56 10.42 -6.67
C TRP A 337 -1.33 11.77 -7.36
N ASP A 338 -2.19 12.75 -7.13
CA ASP A 338 -2.04 14.10 -7.67
C ASP A 338 -1.10 14.95 -6.80
N THR A 339 0.16 15.07 -7.22
CA THR A 339 1.18 15.90 -6.55
C THR A 339 1.05 17.38 -6.84
N SER A 340 0.08 17.82 -7.65
CA SER A 340 -0.25 19.23 -7.83
C SER A 340 -1.16 19.77 -6.72
N LEU A 341 -1.84 18.90 -5.97
CA LEU A 341 -2.64 19.29 -4.82
C LEU A 341 -1.76 19.74 -3.65
N ASP A 342 -2.21 20.77 -2.92
CA ASP A 342 -1.48 21.31 -1.77
C ASP A 342 -1.18 20.25 -0.70
N LYS A 343 -2.11 19.30 -0.49
CA LYS A 343 -1.91 18.18 0.45
C LYS A 343 -0.74 17.26 0.09
N ASN A 344 -0.40 17.16 -1.20
CA ASN A 344 0.60 16.24 -1.72
C ASN A 344 1.89 16.91 -2.19
N LYS A 345 2.04 18.22 -1.92
CA LYS A 345 3.18 19.00 -2.43
C LYS A 345 4.55 18.48 -2.02
N GLY A 346 4.64 17.88 -0.84
CA GLY A 346 5.86 17.24 -0.35
C GLY A 346 6.29 16.03 -1.18
N PHE A 347 5.39 15.41 -1.94
CA PHE A 347 5.68 14.23 -2.76
C PHE A 347 6.06 14.58 -4.19
N ARG A 348 6.22 15.87 -4.51
CA ARG A 348 6.57 16.32 -5.87
C ARG A 348 7.98 15.85 -6.23
N TYR A 349 8.13 15.30 -7.44
CA TYR A 349 9.45 15.06 -8.01
C TYR A 349 10.24 16.37 -8.12
N ARG A 350 11.46 16.37 -7.59
CA ARG A 350 12.32 17.56 -7.56
C ARG A 350 12.70 18.03 -8.97
N ASN A 351 12.88 17.10 -9.91
CA ASN A 351 13.32 17.37 -11.28
C ASN A 351 14.59 18.24 -11.27
N VAL A 352 15.65 17.73 -10.65
CA VAL A 352 16.90 18.46 -10.42
C VAL A 352 17.64 18.76 -11.73
N GLU A 353 17.35 17.98 -12.77
CA GLU A 353 17.77 18.14 -14.15
C GLU A 353 17.09 19.32 -14.87
N GLY A 354 15.99 19.87 -14.32
CA GLY A 354 15.33 21.06 -14.85
C GLY A 354 14.66 20.83 -16.21
N VAL A 355 14.19 19.62 -16.47
CA VAL A 355 13.65 19.21 -17.77
C VAL A 355 12.13 19.32 -17.79
N ASN A 356 11.58 19.93 -18.85
CA ASN A 356 10.14 19.90 -19.07
C ASN A 356 9.76 18.62 -19.85
N TYR A 357 9.38 17.58 -19.11
CA TYR A 357 8.94 16.28 -19.66
C TYR A 357 7.60 16.37 -20.39
N TYR A 358 6.74 17.33 -20.05
CA TYR A 358 5.40 17.46 -20.63
C TYR A 358 5.08 18.91 -20.99
N PRO A 359 5.63 19.46 -22.08
CA PRO A 359 5.45 20.87 -22.45
C PRO A 359 4.00 21.30 -22.74
N GLN A 360 3.10 20.34 -22.98
CA GLN A 360 1.67 20.58 -23.21
C GLN A 360 0.86 20.63 -21.91
N TRP A 361 1.49 20.38 -20.77
CA TRP A 361 0.88 20.43 -19.44
C TRP A 361 1.61 21.47 -18.57
N PRO A 362 0.91 22.22 -17.70
CA PRO A 362 -0.54 22.26 -17.54
C PRO A 362 -1.25 22.98 -18.70
N ASN A 363 -2.45 22.52 -19.05
CA ASN A 363 -3.28 23.16 -20.07
C ASN A 363 -4.04 24.35 -19.46
N CYS A 364 -3.38 25.52 -19.43
CA CYS A 364 -3.93 26.72 -18.82
C CYS A 364 -4.64 27.64 -19.83
N PRO A 365 -5.63 28.44 -19.40
CA PRO A 365 -6.16 29.54 -20.20
C PRO A 365 -5.05 30.50 -20.64
N LYS A 366 -5.29 31.27 -21.72
CA LYS A 366 -4.28 32.16 -22.32
C LYS A 366 -3.62 33.08 -21.29
N TRP A 367 -2.29 32.96 -21.13
CA TRP A 367 -1.53 33.77 -20.18
C TRP A 367 -1.36 35.21 -20.62
N ASN A 368 -1.72 36.15 -19.74
CA ASN A 368 -1.48 37.57 -19.95
C ASN A 368 -0.36 38.07 -19.02
N HIS A 369 0.88 37.98 -19.48
CA HIS A 369 2.12 38.22 -18.71
C HIS A 369 2.34 39.70 -18.29
N SER A 370 1.40 40.60 -18.57
CA SER A 370 1.57 42.05 -18.38
C SER A 370 1.64 42.50 -16.91
N ASN A 371 1.23 41.69 -15.93
CA ASN A 371 1.09 42.11 -14.53
C ASN A 371 1.87 41.26 -13.50
N CYS A 372 2.97 40.61 -13.90
CA CYS A 372 3.77 39.80 -13.00
C CYS A 372 4.69 40.62 -12.08
N LYS A 373 4.16 41.02 -10.93
CA LYS A 373 4.93 41.62 -9.84
C LYS A 373 4.69 40.84 -8.56
N ALA A 374 5.59 39.93 -8.21
CA ALA A 374 5.63 39.36 -6.88
C ALA A 374 5.85 40.49 -5.86
N THR A 375 5.02 40.56 -4.83
CA THR A 375 5.24 41.52 -3.73
C THR A 375 5.71 40.76 -2.49
N PRO A 376 6.45 41.39 -1.56
CA PRO A 376 6.87 40.73 -0.32
C PRO A 376 5.72 40.20 0.53
N ASN A 377 4.49 40.71 0.35
CA ASN A 377 3.30 40.29 1.08
C ASN A 377 2.46 39.23 0.33
N ASP A 378 2.74 39.00 -0.95
CA ASP A 378 2.04 38.04 -1.82
C ASP A 378 3.06 37.47 -2.83
N PRO A 379 3.90 36.51 -2.39
CA PRO A 379 4.82 35.84 -3.28
C PRO A 379 4.03 34.96 -4.25
N ILE A 380 4.36 35.04 -5.54
CA ILE A 380 3.75 34.18 -6.56
C ILE A 380 4.25 32.76 -6.33
N ASP A 381 3.42 31.91 -5.74
CA ASP A 381 3.72 30.50 -5.56
C ASP A 381 3.17 29.68 -6.73
N CYS A 382 4.03 29.50 -7.73
CA CYS A 382 3.76 28.66 -8.90
C CYS A 382 3.56 27.19 -8.57
N PHE A 383 3.75 26.78 -7.31
CA PHE A 383 3.38 25.45 -6.86
C PHE A 383 1.85 25.34 -6.65
N THR A 384 1.25 26.31 -5.95
CA THR A 384 -0.19 26.26 -5.59
C THR A 384 -1.13 26.56 -6.75
N ASP A 385 -0.69 27.39 -7.69
CA ASP A 385 -1.42 27.69 -8.92
C ASP A 385 -0.45 27.63 -10.11
N LEU A 386 -0.32 26.41 -10.65
CA LEU A 386 0.52 26.15 -11.84
C LEU A 386 0.05 26.92 -13.08
N CYS A 387 -1.20 27.40 -13.09
CA CYS A 387 -1.78 28.15 -14.19
C CYS A 387 -1.75 29.67 -14.02
N ASN A 388 -1.18 30.16 -12.92
CA ASN A 388 -0.99 31.58 -12.72
C ASN A 388 -0.21 32.20 -13.91
N ASP A 389 -0.64 33.37 -14.38
CA ASP A 389 -0.09 34.06 -15.55
C ASP A 389 1.44 34.31 -15.47
N CYS A 390 2.00 34.24 -14.26
CA CYS A 390 3.41 34.47 -13.97
C CYS A 390 4.24 33.19 -13.88
N CYS A 391 3.60 32.04 -13.96
CA CYS A 391 4.22 30.73 -13.91
C CYS A 391 4.43 30.21 -15.33
N ASN A 392 5.67 30.35 -15.81
CA ASN A 392 6.07 30.06 -17.18
C ASN A 392 5.96 28.56 -17.52
N LYS A 393 4.77 28.06 -17.88
CA LYS A 393 4.53 26.66 -18.29
C LYS A 393 4.87 25.61 -17.23
N GLY A 394 4.31 25.74 -16.03
CA GLY A 394 4.52 24.75 -14.96
C GLY A 394 5.93 24.77 -14.34
N LYS A 395 6.71 25.82 -14.61
CA LYS A 395 7.97 26.09 -13.91
C LYS A 395 7.68 26.46 -12.45
N VAL A 396 8.35 25.78 -11.52
CA VAL A 396 8.27 26.06 -10.08
C VAL A 396 9.69 26.22 -9.55
N GLY A 397 10.02 27.44 -9.10
CA GLY A 397 11.39 27.79 -8.78
C GLY A 397 12.29 27.65 -10.01
N ASP A 398 13.33 26.83 -9.93
CA ASP A 398 14.27 26.55 -11.02
C ASP A 398 13.96 25.26 -11.79
N THR A 399 12.93 24.49 -11.41
CA THR A 399 12.59 23.19 -12.01
C THR A 399 11.18 23.17 -12.61
N PHE A 400 10.78 22.07 -13.27
CA PHE A 400 9.44 21.91 -13.84
C PHE A 400 8.61 20.88 -13.07
N ALA A 401 7.31 21.15 -12.96
CA ALA A 401 6.37 20.22 -12.33
C ALA A 401 6.12 19.02 -13.25
N VAL A 402 6.02 17.83 -12.66
CA VAL A 402 5.53 16.64 -13.34
C VAL A 402 4.00 16.59 -13.16
N PRO A 403 3.22 16.19 -14.19
CA PRO A 403 1.78 16.03 -14.07
C PRO A 403 1.34 15.07 -12.95
N PRO A 404 0.05 15.08 -12.57
CA PRO A 404 -0.52 14.14 -11.60
C PRO A 404 -0.25 12.68 -11.97
N GLY A 405 -0.20 11.81 -10.96
CA GLY A 405 0.00 10.37 -11.12
C GLY A 405 1.43 9.89 -10.89
N PHE A 406 2.38 10.78 -10.57
CA PHE A 406 3.77 10.43 -10.25
C PHE A 406 4.24 10.93 -8.90
N TYR A 407 5.06 10.14 -8.23
CA TYR A 407 5.88 10.58 -7.10
C TYR A 407 7.24 9.84 -7.10
N PRO A 408 8.30 10.42 -6.52
CA PRO A 408 9.62 9.81 -6.54
C PRO A 408 9.69 8.56 -5.65
N MET A 409 10.40 7.55 -6.13
CA MET A 409 10.90 6.47 -5.29
C MET A 409 12.11 6.99 -4.50
N VAL A 410 11.84 7.47 -3.29
CA VAL A 410 12.85 8.12 -2.43
C VAL A 410 13.72 7.13 -1.67
N CYS A 411 13.29 5.88 -1.54
CA CYS A 411 13.95 4.85 -0.78
C CYS A 411 14.06 3.54 -1.58
N TYR A 412 14.93 2.65 -1.13
CA TYR A 412 14.83 1.25 -1.53
C TYR A 412 13.56 0.62 -0.97
N PRO A 413 12.84 -0.20 -1.75
CA PRO A 413 11.60 -0.80 -1.28
C PRO A 413 11.77 -1.52 0.05
N GLY A 414 11.07 -1.04 1.08
CA GLY A 414 11.07 -1.64 2.41
C GLY A 414 12.32 -1.35 3.26
N ARG A 415 13.23 -0.45 2.86
CA ARG A 415 14.47 -0.21 3.60
C ARG A 415 14.65 1.25 4.00
N ARG A 416 15.36 1.47 5.10
CA ARG A 416 15.72 2.82 5.59
C ARG A 416 16.90 3.44 4.83
N GLU A 417 16.99 3.18 3.52
CA GLU A 417 18.06 3.63 2.64
C GLU A 417 17.47 4.41 1.46
N SER A 418 18.11 5.51 1.06
CA SER A 418 17.66 6.31 -0.08
C SER A 418 17.86 5.55 -1.40
N SER A 419 16.92 5.69 -2.34
CA SER A 419 17.12 5.17 -3.69
C SER A 419 18.28 5.92 -4.36
N PRO A 420 19.29 5.23 -4.92
CA PRO A 420 20.42 5.89 -5.56
C PRO A 420 20.12 6.34 -7.00
N PHE A 421 18.95 5.97 -7.53
CA PHE A 421 18.56 6.28 -8.91
C PHE A 421 17.26 7.08 -8.94
N ALA A 422 17.14 7.97 -9.93
CA ALA A 422 15.93 8.73 -10.19
C ALA A 422 14.85 7.82 -10.77
N ILE A 423 14.03 7.25 -9.89
CA ILE A 423 12.92 6.37 -10.22
C ILE A 423 11.62 7.01 -9.75
N LEU A 424 10.55 6.83 -10.52
CA LEU A 424 9.22 7.39 -10.24
C LEU A 424 8.19 6.27 -10.12
N TRP A 425 7.40 6.31 -9.06
CA TRP A 425 6.18 5.54 -8.94
C TRP A 425 5.05 6.18 -9.76
N SER A 426 4.20 5.36 -10.35
CA SER A 426 2.90 5.77 -10.91
C SER A 426 1.85 4.67 -10.75
N THR A 427 0.61 4.99 -11.10
CA THR A 427 -0.41 3.95 -11.33
C THR A 427 -0.12 3.19 -12.63
N PRO A 428 -0.53 1.91 -12.74
CA PRO A 428 -0.39 1.14 -13.97
C PRO A 428 -1.00 1.87 -15.18
N HIS A 429 -0.27 1.85 -16.30
CA HIS A 429 -0.59 2.56 -17.54
C HIS A 429 -0.92 4.04 -17.37
N PHE A 430 -0.40 4.68 -16.32
CA PHE A 430 -0.68 6.09 -16.01
C PHE A 430 -2.18 6.39 -15.82
N LEU A 431 -2.95 5.43 -15.27
CA LEU A 431 -4.40 5.54 -15.05
C LEU A 431 -4.89 6.88 -14.48
N TYR A 432 -4.19 7.43 -13.48
CA TYR A 432 -4.55 8.70 -12.81
C TYR A 432 -3.76 9.91 -13.33
N SER A 433 -3.19 9.81 -14.53
CA SER A 433 -2.50 10.91 -15.19
C SER A 433 -3.32 11.50 -16.34
N PRO A 434 -3.09 12.78 -16.71
CA PRO A 434 -3.70 13.37 -17.89
C PRO A 434 -3.33 12.64 -19.18
N SER A 435 -4.16 12.77 -20.22
CA SER A 435 -3.91 12.11 -21.52
C SER A 435 -2.56 12.48 -22.15
N THR A 436 -2.06 13.69 -21.90
CA THR A 436 -0.72 14.11 -22.37
C THR A 436 0.42 13.24 -21.84
N VAL A 437 0.24 12.62 -20.67
CA VAL A 437 1.17 11.64 -20.10
C VAL A 437 0.96 10.28 -20.77
N VAL A 438 -0.28 9.81 -20.86
CA VAL A 438 -0.63 8.53 -21.48
C VAL A 438 -0.12 8.48 -22.93
N ASP A 439 -0.38 9.53 -23.70
CA ASP A 439 -0.01 9.67 -25.10
C ASP A 439 1.50 9.90 -25.31
N SER A 440 2.29 10.05 -24.24
CA SER A 440 3.74 10.26 -24.32
C SER A 440 4.50 8.98 -24.64
N VAL A 441 3.92 7.80 -24.38
CA VAL A 441 4.50 6.50 -24.68
C VAL A 441 3.50 5.64 -25.45
N VAL A 442 3.90 5.12 -26.60
CA VAL A 442 3.03 4.25 -27.42
C VAL A 442 2.96 2.86 -26.79
N GLY A 443 1.74 2.33 -26.63
CA GLY A 443 1.48 1.02 -26.00
C GLY A 443 0.86 1.11 -24.60
N ILE A 444 0.61 2.32 -24.11
CA ILE A 444 -0.03 2.55 -22.81
C ILE A 444 -1.55 2.67 -22.95
N HIS A 445 -2.29 1.83 -22.22
CA HIS A 445 -3.74 1.73 -22.29
C HIS A 445 -4.35 1.65 -20.88
N PRO A 446 -4.64 2.78 -20.22
CA PRO A 446 -5.22 2.77 -18.88
C PRO A 446 -6.67 2.26 -18.88
N GLU A 447 -6.97 1.31 -18.00
CA GLU A 447 -8.33 0.80 -17.77
C GLU A 447 -8.59 0.72 -16.27
N LEU A 448 -9.64 1.38 -15.79
CA LEU A 448 -9.93 1.49 -14.35
C LEU A 448 -10.13 0.12 -13.69
N SER A 449 -10.82 -0.81 -14.35
CA SER A 449 -11.12 -2.15 -13.84
C SER A 449 -9.86 -3.00 -13.62
N LEU A 450 -8.81 -2.78 -14.42
CA LEU A 450 -7.58 -3.57 -14.41
C LEU A 450 -6.45 -2.87 -13.65
N HIS A 451 -6.40 -1.54 -13.69
CA HIS A 451 -5.22 -0.76 -13.29
C HIS A 451 -5.44 0.07 -12.03
N GLN A 452 -6.57 -0.08 -11.35
CA GLN A 452 -6.79 0.58 -10.06
C GLN A 452 -5.72 0.12 -9.04
N PRO A 453 -4.99 1.05 -8.41
CA PRO A 453 -3.72 0.73 -7.75
C PRO A 453 -3.87 0.06 -6.39
N MET A 454 -4.80 0.47 -5.54
CA MET A 454 -4.84 0.00 -4.15
C MET A 454 -6.29 -0.11 -3.75
N VAL A 455 -6.77 -1.35 -3.62
CA VAL A 455 -8.14 -1.69 -3.25
C VAL A 455 -8.09 -2.75 -2.16
N TYR A 456 -8.75 -2.44 -1.05
CA TYR A 456 -8.78 -3.25 0.16
C TYR A 456 -10.22 -3.55 0.52
N ASP A 457 -10.56 -4.82 0.56
CA ASP A 457 -11.85 -5.29 1.08
C ASP A 457 -11.66 -5.65 2.55
N HIS A 458 -12.52 -5.10 3.42
CA HIS A 458 -12.47 -5.30 4.87
C HIS A 458 -13.79 -5.82 5.41
N GLU A 459 -13.73 -6.73 6.39
CA GLU A 459 -14.91 -7.10 7.17
C GLU A 459 -15.33 -5.90 8.06
N PRO A 460 -16.58 -5.41 7.98
CA PRO A 460 -16.95 -4.11 8.57
C PRO A 460 -16.85 -4.03 10.10
N MET A 461 -17.10 -5.13 10.83
CA MET A 461 -17.07 -5.09 12.29
C MET A 461 -15.64 -5.05 12.83
N SER A 462 -14.77 -5.91 12.32
CA SER A 462 -13.41 -6.09 12.78
C SER A 462 -12.40 -5.17 12.11
N GLY A 463 -12.70 -4.66 10.91
CA GLY A 463 -11.73 -3.91 10.11
C GLY A 463 -10.63 -4.78 9.49
N LEU A 464 -10.68 -6.10 9.66
CA LEU A 464 -9.70 -7.02 9.09
C LEU A 464 -9.88 -7.16 7.59
N ILE A 465 -8.76 -7.28 6.86
CA ILE A 465 -8.73 -7.52 5.42
C ILE A 465 -9.37 -8.87 5.08
N THR A 466 -10.18 -8.89 4.04
CA THR A 466 -10.65 -10.11 3.37
C THR A 466 -9.94 -10.37 2.05
N GLN A 467 -9.68 -9.32 1.27
CA GLN A 467 -8.98 -9.38 -0.02
C GLN A 467 -8.25 -8.05 -0.26
N VAL A 468 -7.10 -8.10 -0.93
CA VAL A 468 -6.37 -6.92 -1.39
C VAL A 468 -6.04 -7.07 -2.86
N ALA A 469 -6.19 -5.97 -3.61
CA ALA A 469 -5.58 -5.79 -4.91
C ALA A 469 -4.64 -4.57 -4.83
N TYR A 470 -3.34 -4.82 -4.94
CA TYR A 470 -2.32 -3.80 -4.97
C TYR A 470 -1.63 -3.80 -6.33
N ARG A 471 -1.41 -2.63 -6.92
CA ARG A 471 -0.81 -2.44 -8.23
C ARG A 471 -0.04 -1.13 -8.24
N ALA A 472 1.21 -1.19 -8.64
CA ALA A 472 2.08 -0.02 -8.74
C ALA A 472 3.01 -0.16 -9.94
N GLN A 473 3.30 0.96 -10.59
CA GLN A 473 4.18 1.01 -11.75
C GLN A 473 5.44 1.80 -11.45
N ILE A 474 6.55 1.33 -11.98
CA ILE A 474 7.86 1.98 -11.87
C ILE A 474 8.25 2.56 -13.23
N ASN A 475 8.80 3.77 -13.19
CA ASN A 475 9.15 4.55 -14.37
C ASN A 475 10.48 5.26 -14.20
N ILE A 476 11.17 5.54 -15.31
CA ILE A 476 12.44 6.28 -15.34
C ILE A 476 12.35 7.50 -16.26
N PRO A 477 12.84 8.68 -15.83
CA PRO A 477 12.86 9.89 -16.63
C PRO A 477 14.01 9.89 -17.65
N PHE A 478 13.68 9.86 -18.94
CA PHE A 478 14.63 10.11 -20.03
C PHE A 478 14.68 11.58 -20.38
N PHE A 479 15.89 12.08 -20.59
CA PHE A 479 16.10 13.45 -21.00
C PHE A 479 17.36 13.61 -21.83
N SER A 480 17.33 14.59 -22.72
CA SER A 480 18.48 14.97 -23.51
C SER A 480 19.57 15.55 -22.61
N ASN A 481 20.76 14.96 -22.65
CA ASN A 481 21.92 15.42 -21.90
C ASN A 481 23.13 15.63 -22.81
N GLU A 482 23.50 16.89 -23.07
CA GLU A 482 24.64 17.23 -23.92
C GLU A 482 26.00 16.81 -23.34
N PHE A 483 26.10 16.64 -22.01
CA PHE A 483 27.35 16.18 -21.40
C PHE A 483 27.63 14.72 -21.72
N VAL A 484 26.58 13.89 -21.78
CA VAL A 484 26.67 12.45 -22.07
C VAL A 484 26.26 12.26 -23.53
N MET A 485 27.23 12.19 -24.44
CA MET A 485 26.98 12.18 -25.90
C MET A 485 25.89 11.20 -26.34
N HIS A 486 25.84 9.99 -25.77
CA HIS A 486 24.83 8.96 -26.10
C HIS A 486 23.41 9.33 -25.65
N ASN A 487 23.27 10.28 -24.73
CA ASN A 487 22.00 10.79 -24.23
C ASN A 487 21.59 12.10 -24.91
N SER A 488 22.40 12.66 -25.82
CA SER A 488 22.17 13.99 -26.42
C SER A 488 20.96 14.05 -27.36
N HIS A 489 20.47 12.89 -27.82
CA HIS A 489 19.30 12.79 -28.68
C HIS A 489 18.10 12.19 -27.95
N LEU A 490 18.21 11.80 -26.67
CA LEU A 490 17.09 11.16 -25.98
C LEU A 490 15.86 12.08 -25.91
N PRO A 491 14.65 11.51 -26.05
CA PRO A 491 13.43 12.28 -25.84
C PRO A 491 13.30 12.68 -24.36
N ASN A 492 12.70 13.83 -24.11
CA ASN A 492 12.27 14.21 -22.76
C ASN A 492 10.94 13.52 -22.46
N ALA A 493 10.98 12.35 -21.83
CA ALA A 493 9.80 11.55 -21.50
C ALA A 493 10.05 10.67 -20.28
N ILE A 494 9.00 10.29 -19.55
CA ILE A 494 9.11 9.30 -18.47
C ILE A 494 8.67 7.95 -19.04
N ILE A 495 9.58 6.99 -19.06
CA ILE A 495 9.39 5.68 -19.68
C ILE A 495 9.07 4.65 -18.60
N PRO A 496 7.96 3.89 -18.74
CA PRO A 496 7.60 2.84 -17.79
C PRO A 496 8.46 1.59 -17.99
N ILE A 497 8.64 0.83 -16.91
CA ILE A 497 9.56 -0.32 -16.87
C ILE A 497 8.77 -1.60 -16.68
N PHE A 498 8.04 -1.66 -15.57
CA PHE A 498 7.05 -2.68 -15.29
C PHE A 498 6.02 -2.13 -14.33
N TYR A 499 4.85 -2.75 -14.30
CA TYR A 499 3.95 -2.65 -13.17
C TYR A 499 3.84 -4.00 -12.48
N GLU A 500 3.66 -3.93 -11.17
CA GLU A 500 3.31 -5.05 -10.33
C GLU A 500 1.80 -5.02 -10.09
N SER A 501 1.19 -6.20 -10.04
CA SER A 501 -0.20 -6.41 -9.67
C SER A 501 -0.24 -7.62 -8.73
N SER A 502 -0.40 -7.36 -7.44
CA SER A 502 -0.67 -8.38 -6.44
C SER A 502 -2.15 -8.52 -6.15
N GLU A 503 -2.56 -9.79 -6.06
CA GLU A 503 -3.85 -10.18 -5.53
C GLU A 503 -3.59 -11.05 -4.30
N THR A 504 -3.96 -10.52 -3.14
CA THR A 504 -3.81 -11.21 -1.86
C THR A 504 -5.18 -11.73 -1.43
N MET A 505 -5.26 -13.04 -1.28
CA MET A 505 -6.46 -13.74 -0.83
C MET A 505 -6.19 -14.49 0.45
N MET A 506 -7.18 -14.55 1.34
CA MET A 506 -7.06 -15.42 2.51
C MET A 506 -7.10 -16.90 2.12
N THR A 507 -6.54 -17.75 2.96
CA THR A 507 -6.69 -19.21 2.85
C THR A 507 -8.14 -19.65 3.13
N ASP A 508 -8.55 -20.78 2.57
CA ASP A 508 -9.91 -21.33 2.76
C ASP A 508 -10.29 -21.52 4.24
N TYR A 509 -9.32 -21.88 5.08
CA TYR A 509 -9.52 -22.00 6.53
C TYR A 509 -9.82 -20.63 7.16
N ALA A 510 -9.09 -19.58 6.79
CA ALA A 510 -9.33 -18.23 7.29
C ALA A 510 -10.71 -17.69 6.85
N TYR A 511 -11.09 -17.87 5.58
CA TYR A 511 -12.45 -17.55 5.13
C TYR A 511 -13.52 -18.35 5.90
N SER A 512 -13.27 -19.61 6.22
CA SER A 512 -14.19 -20.41 7.02
C SER A 512 -14.33 -19.86 8.44
N LEU A 513 -13.22 -19.43 9.06
CA LEU A 513 -13.23 -18.78 10.37
C LEU A 513 -14.02 -17.47 10.34
N TYR A 514 -13.82 -16.64 9.30
CA TYR A 514 -14.53 -15.38 9.14
C TYR A 514 -16.02 -15.58 8.94
N ARG A 515 -16.43 -16.57 8.13
CA ARG A 515 -17.84 -16.92 7.96
C ARG A 515 -18.47 -17.43 9.27
N ILE A 516 -17.77 -18.29 10.02
CA ILE A 516 -18.24 -18.75 11.34
C ILE A 516 -18.40 -17.57 12.29
N GLY A 517 -17.37 -16.72 12.36
CA GLY A 517 -17.32 -15.55 13.22
C GLY A 517 -18.38 -14.53 12.87
N PHE A 518 -18.31 -13.93 11.68
CA PHE A 518 -19.03 -12.71 11.29
C PHE A 518 -20.37 -12.96 10.59
N VAL A 519 -20.63 -14.17 10.08
CA VAL A 519 -21.88 -14.49 9.37
C VAL A 519 -22.74 -15.43 10.20
N TYR A 520 -22.24 -16.64 10.48
CA TYR A 520 -23.03 -17.69 11.10
C TYR A 520 -23.29 -17.45 12.59
N ALA A 521 -22.33 -16.94 13.36
CA ALA A 521 -22.56 -16.70 14.78
C ALA A 521 -23.65 -15.63 15.02
N PRO A 522 -23.61 -14.42 14.42
CA PRO A 522 -24.69 -13.44 14.59
C PRO A 522 -26.06 -13.97 14.16
N ILE A 523 -26.13 -14.68 13.03
CA ILE A 523 -27.37 -15.30 12.54
C ILE A 523 -27.88 -16.35 13.53
N GLY A 524 -27.01 -17.25 14.00
CA GLY A 524 -27.35 -18.29 14.96
C GLY A 524 -27.86 -17.71 16.27
N LEU A 525 -27.18 -16.69 16.78
CA LEU A 525 -27.58 -15.96 18.00
C LEU A 525 -28.94 -15.27 17.85
N PHE A 526 -29.19 -14.65 16.70
CA PHE A 526 -30.48 -14.05 16.38
C PHE A 526 -31.60 -15.10 16.37
N TRP A 527 -31.41 -16.22 15.70
CA TRP A 527 -32.41 -17.29 15.65
C TRP A 527 -32.62 -18.00 16.99
N MET A 528 -31.57 -18.18 17.79
CA MET A 528 -31.70 -18.68 19.17
C MET A 528 -32.54 -17.73 20.01
N SER A 529 -32.35 -16.42 19.84
CA SER A 529 -33.14 -15.40 20.56
C SER A 529 -34.62 -15.45 20.16
N ILE A 530 -34.91 -15.60 18.86
CA ILE A 530 -36.28 -15.81 18.36
C ILE A 530 -36.88 -17.10 18.93
N ALA A 531 -36.13 -18.19 18.96
CA ALA A 531 -36.60 -19.47 19.49
C ALA A 531 -37.00 -19.37 20.96
N PHE A 532 -36.24 -18.62 21.77
CA PHE A 532 -36.61 -18.35 23.17
C PHE A 532 -37.90 -17.53 23.31
N ILE A 533 -38.13 -16.56 22.42
CA ILE A 533 -39.39 -15.79 22.40
C ILE A 533 -40.57 -16.68 22.01
N ILE A 534 -40.44 -17.52 20.97
CA ILE A 534 -41.49 -18.46 20.56
C ILE A 534 -41.81 -19.45 21.69
N LEU A 535 -40.77 -20.00 22.33
CA LEU A 535 -40.93 -20.89 23.47
C LEU A 535 -41.66 -20.19 24.62
N SER A 536 -41.33 -18.92 24.90
CA SER A 536 -42.02 -18.13 25.92
C SER A 536 -43.51 -17.96 25.61
N ILE A 537 -43.86 -17.62 24.36
CA ILE A 537 -45.25 -17.48 23.91
C ILE A 537 -45.99 -18.81 24.07
N GLY A 538 -45.38 -19.92 23.64
CA GLY A 538 -45.96 -21.25 23.79
C GLY A 538 -46.24 -21.62 25.24
N LEU A 539 -45.28 -21.37 26.14
CA LEU A 539 -45.44 -21.59 27.58
C LEU A 539 -46.53 -20.70 28.18
N SER A 540 -46.62 -19.44 27.75
CA SER A 540 -47.69 -18.52 28.16
C SER A 540 -49.07 -19.02 27.76
N ILE A 541 -49.24 -19.52 26.53
CA ILE A 541 -50.51 -20.10 26.06
C ILE A 541 -50.91 -21.32 26.90
N VAL A 542 -49.97 -22.23 27.17
CA VAL A 542 -50.21 -23.41 28.02
C VAL A 542 -50.56 -22.99 29.44
N GLY A 543 -49.84 -22.01 30.01
CA GLY A 543 -50.13 -21.45 31.32
C GLY A 543 -51.54 -20.88 31.42
N CYS A 544 -51.96 -20.09 30.42
CA CYS A 544 -53.32 -19.55 30.33
C CYS A 544 -54.37 -20.67 30.25
N ALA A 545 -54.15 -21.70 29.43
CA ALA A 545 -55.07 -22.83 29.30
C ALA A 545 -55.24 -23.60 30.63
N LEU A 546 -54.14 -23.85 31.35
CA LEU A 546 -54.16 -24.49 32.68
C LEU A 546 -54.87 -23.62 33.72
N MET A 547 -54.68 -22.29 33.67
CA MET A 547 -55.37 -21.35 34.54
C MET A 547 -56.89 -21.35 34.28
N VAL A 548 -57.32 -21.28 33.02
CA VAL A 548 -58.74 -21.36 32.64
C VAL A 548 -59.35 -22.69 33.11
N LYS A 549 -58.65 -23.81 32.91
CA LYS A 549 -59.11 -25.13 33.40
C LYS A 549 -59.25 -25.15 34.93
N ARG A 550 -58.29 -24.57 35.65
CA ARG A 550 -58.35 -24.48 37.12
C ARG A 550 -59.51 -23.60 37.60
N ILE A 551 -59.75 -22.45 36.95
CA ILE A 551 -60.89 -21.57 37.27
C ILE A 551 -62.20 -22.32 37.05
N ARG A 552 -62.35 -23.05 35.93
CA ARG A 552 -63.54 -23.88 35.66
C ARG A 552 -63.76 -24.94 36.74
N LEU A 553 -62.70 -25.63 37.19
CA LEU A 553 -62.80 -26.64 38.25
C LEU A 553 -63.17 -26.04 39.61
N LEU A 554 -62.59 -24.88 39.96
CA LEU A 554 -62.91 -24.17 41.20
C LEU A 554 -64.36 -23.67 41.21
N ASN A 555 -64.85 -23.15 40.08
CA ASN A 555 -66.25 -22.76 39.94
C ASN A 555 -67.19 -23.96 40.08
N ALA A 556 -66.88 -25.09 39.43
CA ALA A 556 -67.67 -26.33 39.55
C ALA A 556 -67.69 -26.88 41.00
N GLN A 557 -66.59 -26.77 41.75
CA GLN A 557 -66.57 -27.12 43.17
C GLN A 557 -67.43 -26.16 43.99
N LYS A 558 -67.38 -24.86 43.69
CA LYS A 558 -68.14 -23.83 44.41
C LYS A 558 -69.65 -24.04 44.23
N ASP A 559 -70.09 -24.32 43.00
CA ASP A 559 -71.48 -24.62 42.68
C ASP A 559 -71.99 -25.84 43.47
N MET A 560 -71.17 -26.89 43.58
CA MET A 560 -71.48 -28.10 44.34
C MET A 560 -71.59 -27.89 45.86
N PHE A 561 -70.90 -26.89 46.42
CA PHE A 561 -70.99 -26.52 47.84
C PHE A 561 -72.14 -25.56 48.16
N THR A 562 -72.73 -24.90 47.16
CA THR A 562 -73.94 -24.06 47.31
C THR A 562 -75.25 -24.84 47.19
N ASP A 563 -75.20 -26.06 46.63
CA ASP A 563 -76.35 -26.97 46.50
C ASP A 563 -76.49 -27.98 47.67
N MET A 564 -75.58 -27.93 48.65
CA MET A 564 -75.67 -28.62 49.96
C MET A 564 -76.07 -27.63 51.04
#